data_AF-A0A6J4GG92-F1
#
_entry.id   AF-A0A6J4GG92-F1
#
_cell.length_a   1.000
_cell.length_b   1.000
_cell.length_c   1.000
_cell.angle_alpha   90.00
_cell.angle_beta   90.00
_cell.angle_gamma   90.00
#
_symmetry.space_group_name_H-M   'P 1'
#
loop_
_entity.id
_entity.type
_entity.pdbx_description
1 polymer ?
#
loop_
_entity_poly.entity_id
_entity_poly.type
_entity_poly.pdbx_seq_one_letter_code
_entity_poly.pdbx_strand_id
1 'polypeptide(L)'
;MALKYNLSKVYALSDNDPEFVNEILKLFVTEVPEDLKQIKEGIKKKDHKYAYSYAHKIKPTLDLMGLNVAFEEILQVEAWTKAEGKKKEII
;
A
#
# COMPACT_ATOMS: atom_id res chain seq x y z
N MET A 1 3.36 17.00 1.37
CA MET A 1 2.58 16.48 0.22
C MET A 1 1.19 16.16 0.73
N ALA A 2 0.14 16.68 0.11
CA ALA A 2 -1.22 16.52 0.61
C ALA A 2 -1.68 15.06 0.39
N LEU A 3 -1.72 14.28 1.47
CA LEU A 3 -2.41 13.00 1.55
C LEU A 3 -3.91 13.26 1.40
N LYS A 4 -4.40 13.33 0.17
CA LYS A 4 -5.84 13.35 -0.08
C LYS A 4 -6.35 11.92 -0.06
N TYR A 5 -6.91 11.50 1.07
CA TYR A 5 -7.73 10.30 1.12
C TYR A 5 -9.08 10.58 0.46
N ASN A 6 -9.65 9.57 -0.19
CA ASN A 6 -10.97 9.63 -0.79
C ASN A 6 -11.73 8.35 -0.42
N LEU A 7 -12.74 8.50 0.44
CA LEU A 7 -13.55 7.39 0.94
C LEU A 7 -14.72 7.02 0.02
N SER A 8 -14.91 7.69 -1.13
CA SER A 8 -16.04 7.42 -2.03
C SER A 8 -16.11 5.96 -2.45
N LYS A 9 -14.96 5.29 -2.63
CA LYS A 9 -14.91 3.85 -2.93
C LYS A 9 -15.35 2.99 -1.74
N VAL A 10 -14.90 3.32 -0.52
CA VAL A 10 -15.31 2.60 0.69
C VAL A 10 -16.81 2.74 0.93
N TYR A 11 -17.35 3.96 0.79
CA TYR A 11 -18.80 4.20 0.91
C TYR A 11 -19.62 3.52 -0.18
N ALA A 12 -19.10 3.43 -1.42
CA ALA A 12 -19.76 2.70 -2.50
C ALA A 12 -19.78 1.18 -2.25
N LEU A 13 -18.73 0.63 -1.60
CA LEU A 13 -18.67 -0.78 -1.23
C LEU A 13 -19.46 -1.11 0.04
N SER A 14 -19.62 -0.13 0.92
CA SER A 14 -20.30 -0.31 2.19
C SER A 14 -21.82 -0.32 2.07
N ASP A 15 -22.39 0.01 0.91
CA ASP A 15 -23.86 0.14 0.71
C ASP A 15 -24.52 0.98 1.83
N ASN A 16 -23.87 2.08 2.19
CA ASN A 16 -24.30 2.99 3.28
C ASN A 16 -24.18 2.41 4.71
N ASP A 17 -23.45 1.30 4.90
CA ASP A 17 -23.14 0.71 6.21
C ASP A 17 -21.95 1.43 6.90
N PRO A 18 -22.19 2.19 7.97
CA PRO A 18 -21.14 2.95 8.65
C PRO A 18 -20.19 2.07 9.48
N GLU A 19 -20.63 0.88 9.90
CA GLU A 19 -19.79 -0.05 10.68
C GLU A 19 -18.69 -0.64 9.80
N PHE A 20 -19.02 -1.05 8.58
CA PHE A 20 -18.05 -1.51 7.59
C PHE A 20 -16.99 -0.45 7.28
N VAL A 21 -17.41 0.81 7.07
CA VAL A 21 -16.46 1.92 6.82
C VAL A 21 -15.49 2.08 8.01
N ASN A 22 -16.01 1.99 9.23
CA ASN A 22 -15.21 2.09 10.45
C ASN A 22 -14.21 0.93 10.59
N GLU A 23 -14.61 -0.29 10.26
CA GLU A 23 -13.71 -1.45 10.28
C GLU A 23 -12.58 -1.32 9.26
N ILE A 24 -12.87 -0.86 8.04
CA ILE A 24 -11.85 -0.60 7.01
C ILE A 24 -10.87 0.50 7.46
N LEU A 25 -11.39 1.58 8.08
CA LEU A 25 -10.55 2.65 8.61
C LEU A 25 -9.66 2.17 9.77
N LYS A 26 -10.20 1.34 10.67
CA LYS A 26 -9.42 0.73 11.75
C LYS A 26 -8.30 -0.14 11.19
N LEU A 27 -8.63 -1.04 10.26
CA LEU A 27 -7.66 -1.89 9.59
C LEU A 27 -6.55 -1.07 8.93
N PHE A 28 -6.93 0.04 8.27
CA PHE A 28 -5.98 0.95 7.66
C PHE A 28 -5.01 1.56 8.69
N VAL A 29 -5.52 2.08 9.81
CA VAL A 29 -4.65 2.72 10.82
C VAL A 29 -3.85 1.75 11.67
N THR A 30 -4.23 0.46 11.74
CA THR A 30 -3.49 -0.57 12.48
C THR A 30 -2.54 -1.36 11.59
N GLU A 31 -3.03 -1.98 10.51
CA GLU A 31 -2.23 -2.90 9.69
C GLU A 31 -1.29 -2.18 8.73
N VAL A 32 -1.75 -1.14 8.01
CA VAL A 32 -0.90 -0.46 7.01
C VAL A 32 0.40 0.10 7.61
N PRO A 33 0.42 0.77 8.78
CA PRO A 33 1.69 1.22 9.36
C PRO A 33 2.60 0.06 9.81
N GLU A 34 2.04 -1.08 10.22
CA GLU A 34 2.84 -2.27 10.53
C GLU A 34 3.45 -2.89 9.28
N ASP A 35 2.64 -3.09 8.24
CA ASP A 35 3.09 -3.61 6.94
C ASP A 35 4.14 -2.68 6.30
N LEU A 36 3.99 -1.34 6.42
CA LEU A 36 4.99 -0.37 5.98
C LEU A 36 6.34 -0.53 6.71
N LYS A 37 6.33 -0.89 8.00
CA LYS A 37 7.57 -1.21 8.72
C LYS A 37 8.21 -2.49 8.15
N GLN A 38 7.42 -3.49 7.82
CA GLN A 38 7.92 -4.73 7.21
C GLN A 38 8.49 -4.50 5.81
N ILE A 39 7.86 -3.63 4.99
CA ILE A 39 8.42 -3.21 3.70
C ILE A 39 9.79 -2.56 3.89
N LYS A 40 9.91 -1.60 4.82
CA LYS A 40 11.19 -0.94 5.14
C LYS A 40 12.25 -1.93 5.61
N GLU A 41 11.86 -2.91 6.43
CA GLU A 41 12.77 -3.94 6.90
C GLU A 41 13.23 -4.87 5.77
N GLY A 42 12.32 -5.29 4.89
CA GLY A 42 12.64 -6.06 3.69
C GLY A 42 13.62 -5.32 2.77
N ILE A 43 13.40 -4.02 2.55
CA ILE A 43 14.33 -3.16 1.80
C ILE A 43 15.71 -3.13 2.47
N LYS A 44 15.76 -2.94 3.79
CA LYS A 44 17.02 -2.89 4.56
C LYS A 44 17.80 -4.22 4.49
N LYS A 45 17.08 -5.34 4.54
CA LYS A 45 17.64 -6.69 4.44
C LYS A 45 17.94 -7.13 2.99
N LYS A 46 17.61 -6.30 2.00
CA LYS A 46 17.61 -6.65 0.57
C LYS A 46 16.77 -7.89 0.25
N ASP A 47 15.76 -8.18 1.08
CA ASP A 47 14.81 -9.24 0.85
C ASP A 47 13.66 -8.68 -0.01
N HIS A 48 13.88 -8.72 -1.32
CA HIS A 48 12.93 -8.19 -2.29
C HIS A 48 11.60 -8.95 -2.29
N LYS A 49 11.61 -10.26 -2.00
CA LYS A 49 10.39 -11.06 -1.92
C LYS A 49 9.56 -10.68 -0.70
N TYR A 50 10.21 -10.47 0.45
CA TYR A 50 9.56 -10.01 1.66
C TYR A 50 8.95 -8.62 1.44
N ALA A 51 9.73 -7.65 0.96
CA ALA A 51 9.22 -6.31 0.67
C ALA A 51 8.07 -6.31 -0.36
N TYR A 52 8.14 -7.17 -1.39
CA TYR A 52 7.09 -7.32 -2.39
C TYR A 52 5.77 -7.80 -1.77
N SER A 53 5.80 -8.83 -0.93
CA SER A 53 4.60 -9.41 -0.32
C SER A 53 3.82 -8.38 0.50
N TYR A 54 4.51 -7.57 1.30
CA TYR A 54 3.86 -6.52 2.10
C TYR A 54 3.40 -5.34 1.24
N ALA A 55 4.18 -4.94 0.22
CA ALA A 55 3.78 -3.90 -0.73
C ALA A 55 2.50 -4.31 -1.48
N HIS A 56 2.44 -5.56 -1.94
CA HIS A 56 1.26 -6.13 -2.61
C HIS A 56 0.05 -6.21 -1.66
N LYS A 57 0.28 -6.54 -0.39
CA LYS A 57 -0.77 -6.64 0.65
C LYS A 57 -1.47 -5.30 0.90
N ILE A 58 -0.74 -4.20 1.04
CA ILE A 58 -1.33 -2.90 1.39
C ILE A 58 -1.93 -2.14 0.19
N LYS A 59 -1.52 -2.51 -1.03
CA LYS A 59 -2.00 -1.91 -2.28
C LYS A 59 -3.53 -1.81 -2.39
N PRO A 60 -4.33 -2.88 -2.21
CA PRO A 60 -5.79 -2.77 -2.27
C PRO A 60 -6.34 -1.80 -1.22
N THR A 61 -5.77 -1.78 -0.01
CA THR A 61 -6.21 -0.85 1.05
C THR A 61 -5.93 0.60 0.68
N LEU A 62 -4.80 0.90 0.04
CA LEU A 62 -4.48 2.23 -0.47
C LEU A 62 -5.42 2.67 -1.60
N ASP A 63 -5.78 1.73 -2.50
CA ASP A 63 -6.74 1.98 -3.57
C ASP A 63 -8.14 2.29 -3.02
N LEU A 64 -8.59 1.51 -2.03
CA LEU A 64 -9.86 1.68 -1.33
C LEU A 64 -9.93 3.04 -0.62
N MET A 65 -8.83 3.44 0.02
CA MET A 65 -8.70 4.75 0.68
C MET A 65 -8.53 5.92 -0.30
N GLY A 66 -8.45 5.66 -1.60
CA GLY A 66 -8.23 6.68 -2.63
C GLY A 66 -6.89 7.41 -2.49
N LEU A 67 -5.90 6.77 -1.85
CA LEU A 67 -4.58 7.33 -1.60
C LEU A 67 -3.69 7.18 -2.83
N ASN A 68 -4.05 7.87 -3.92
CA ASN A 68 -3.41 7.71 -5.22
C ASN A 68 -1.89 7.87 -5.18
N VAL A 69 -1.37 8.87 -4.45
CA VAL A 69 0.08 9.09 -4.33
C VAL A 69 0.77 7.90 -3.66
N ALA A 70 0.23 7.42 -2.54
CA ALA A 70 0.80 6.28 -1.83
C ALA A 70 0.68 4.98 -2.65
N PHE A 71 -0.41 4.83 -3.40
CA PHE A 71 -0.61 3.71 -4.31
C PHE A 71 0.47 3.70 -5.40
N GLU A 72 0.77 4.85 -6.02
CA GLU A 72 1.85 4.97 -7.01
C GLU A 72 3.23 4.67 -6.40
N GLU A 73 3.51 5.13 -5.18
CA GLU A 73 4.77 4.80 -4.49
C GLU A 73 4.90 3.30 -4.24
N ILE A 74 3.83 2.63 -3.80
CA ILE A 74 3.83 1.18 -3.60
C ILE A 74 4.00 0.42 -4.91
N LEU A 75 3.45 0.90 -6.02
CA LEU A 75 3.72 0.32 -7.34
C LEU A 75 5.20 0.41 -7.71
N GLN A 76 5.88 1.52 -7.37
CA GLN A 76 7.32 1.66 -7.61
C GLN A 76 8.13 0.69 -6.75
N VAL A 77 7.73 0.49 -5.48
CA VAL A 77 8.35 -0.53 -4.61
C VAL A 77 8.12 -1.94 -5.15
N GLU A 78 6.91 -2.27 -5.62
CA GLU A 78 6.62 -3.55 -6.27
C GLU A 78 7.47 -3.75 -7.54
N ALA A 79 7.62 -2.72 -8.36
CA ALA A 79 8.44 -2.78 -9.57
C ALA A 79 9.94 -2.97 -9.24
N TRP A 80 10.44 -2.23 -8.25
CA TRP A 80 11.82 -2.35 -7.78
C TRP A 80 12.12 -3.72 -7.18
N THR A 81 11.19 -4.27 -6.40
CA THR A 81 11.33 -5.62 -5.82
C THR A 81 11.28 -6.72 -6.89
N LYS A 82 10.40 -6.62 -7.88
CA LYS A 82 10.37 -7.54 -9.04
C LYS A 82 11.64 -7.49 -9.89
N ALA A 83 12.25 -6.32 -10.00
CA ALA A 83 13.53 -6.16 -10.67
C ALA A 83 14.72 -6.67 -9.83
N GLU A 84 14.50 -7.22 -8.63
CA GLU A 84 15.56 -7.59 -7.66
C GLU A 84 16.50 -6.40 -7.35
N GLY A 85 15.95 -5.18 -7.38
CA GLY A 85 16.74 -3.97 -7.26
C GLY A 85 17.71 -3.69 -8.42
N LYS A 86 17.64 -4.44 -9.53
CA LYS A 86 18.35 -4.11 -10.77
C LYS A 86 17.73 -2.81 -11.30
N LYS A 87 18.49 -1.71 -11.20
CA LYS A 87 18.20 -0.51 -11.99
C LYS A 87 18.12 -0.98 -13.43
N LYS A 88 17.08 -0.57 -14.17
CA LYS A 88 17.13 -0.64 -15.64
C LYS A 88 18.47 -0.02 -16.03
N GLU A 89 19.39 -0.84 -16.54
CA GLU A 89 20.54 -0.33 -17.27
C GLU A 89 19.94 0.47 -18.42
N ILE A 90 20.10 1.79 -18.34
CA ILE A 90 19.82 2.67 -19.45
C ILE A 90 20.99 2.41 -20.40
N ILE A 91 20.75 1.59 -21.43
CA ILE A 91 21.59 1.51 -22.62
C ILE A 91 21.37 2.75 -23.48
#